data_AF-A0A3M1VWU9-F1
#
_entry.id   AF-A0A3M1VWU9-F1
#
_cell.length_a   1.000
_cell.length_b   1.000
_cell.length_c   1.000
_cell.angle_alpha   90.00
_cell.angle_beta   90.00
_cell.angle_gamma   90.00
#
_symmetry.space_group_name_H-M   'P 1'
#
loop_
_entity.id
_entity.type
_entity.pdbx_description
1 polymer ?
#
loop_
_entity_poly.entity_id
_entity_poly.type
_entity_poly.pdbx_seq_one_letter_code
_entity_poly.pdbx_strand_id
1 'polypeptide(L)'
;MGKIKSISSIFGLFAFASLLFVAPVKAQQQIQILHRPIGAENLPHPGNPISLLATLTGTGSVNLDVRALVVSDGRFVEVPFKKSFLDEYDRPVYQFDFVAPLTDMSYRFILKTSGDKIISSPRYEIRRKCVPKISLASFAAPKNPTEEERIKKLVREATFLEKDIRNYEAAVKLIEELQTIIIPNKKTEK
;
A
#
# COMPACT_ATOMS: atom_id res chain seq x y z
N MET A 1 70.90 9.87 64.33
CA MET A 1 69.63 9.57 65.03
C MET A 1 68.83 10.87 65.08
N GLY A 2 67.68 11.12 64.48
CA GLY A 2 66.76 10.41 63.59
C GLY A 2 65.50 11.31 63.57
N LYS A 3 65.43 12.27 62.62
CA LYS A 3 64.41 13.34 62.57
C LYS A 3 63.04 12.78 62.16
N ILE A 4 62.01 13.02 62.97
CA ILE A 4 60.61 12.72 62.62
C ILE A 4 59.93 14.03 62.25
N LYS A 5 59.47 14.15 60.99
CA LYS A 5 58.74 15.30 60.47
C LYS A 5 57.23 15.09 60.67
N SER A 6 56.61 16.07 61.32
CA SER A 6 55.17 16.24 61.46
C SER A 6 54.53 16.58 60.10
N ILE A 7 53.50 15.84 59.71
CA ILE A 7 52.67 16.12 58.53
C ILE A 7 51.23 16.31 59.01
N SER A 8 50.82 17.58 59.12
CA SER A 8 49.42 17.96 59.24
C SER A 8 48.76 17.85 57.87
N SER A 9 47.95 16.81 57.66
CA SER A 9 47.12 16.67 56.46
C SER A 9 45.71 17.18 56.76
N ILE A 10 45.42 18.34 56.21
CA ILE A 10 44.12 19.03 56.23
C ILE A 10 43.14 18.22 55.38
N PHE A 11 42.18 17.55 56.02
CA PHE A 11 41.03 16.93 55.35
C PHE A 11 40.06 18.03 54.92
N GLY A 12 40.19 18.49 53.68
CA GLY A 12 39.22 19.35 53.01
C GLY A 12 38.00 18.53 52.57
N LEU A 13 36.91 18.64 53.31
CA LEU A 13 35.61 18.04 53.00
C LEU A 13 34.91 18.90 51.92
N PHE A 14 35.21 18.68 50.65
CA PHE A 14 34.45 19.28 49.54
C PHE A 14 33.23 18.40 49.23
N ALA A 15 32.08 18.76 49.80
CA ALA A 15 30.77 18.25 49.39
C ALA A 15 30.42 18.82 48.00
N PHE A 16 30.83 18.11 46.94
CA PHE A 16 30.30 18.36 45.60
C PHE A 16 28.85 17.88 45.55
N ALA A 17 27.92 18.81 45.82
CA ALA A 17 26.52 18.63 45.51
C ALA A 17 26.36 18.63 43.98
N SER A 18 26.52 17.46 43.36
CA SER A 18 26.19 17.25 41.96
C SER A 18 24.67 17.38 41.78
N LEU A 19 24.23 18.61 41.50
CA LEU A 19 22.93 18.89 40.89
C LEU A 19 22.89 18.18 39.53
N LEU A 20 22.43 16.93 39.53
CA LEU A 20 22.06 16.21 38.32
C LEU A 20 20.86 16.95 37.71
N PHE A 21 21.13 17.86 36.77
CA PHE A 21 20.13 18.36 35.84
C PHE A 21 19.66 17.17 35.00
N VAL A 22 18.59 16.52 35.47
CA VAL A 22 17.82 15.55 34.67
C VAL A 22 17.14 16.37 33.58
N ALA A 23 17.81 16.50 32.42
CA ALA A 23 17.17 17.07 31.25
C ALA A 23 15.91 16.23 30.95
N PRO A 24 14.74 16.87 30.73
CA PRO A 24 13.53 16.14 30.42
C PRO A 24 13.78 15.35 29.13
N VAL A 25 13.83 14.02 29.25
CA VAL A 25 13.86 13.12 28.11
C VAL A 25 12.56 13.38 27.35
N LYS A 26 12.65 14.07 26.21
CA LYS A 26 11.51 14.19 25.30
C LYS A 26 11.12 12.77 24.94
N ALA A 27 9.98 12.31 25.48
CA ALA A 27 9.42 11.03 25.14
C ALA A 27 9.21 11.03 23.63
N GLN A 28 10.08 10.31 22.92
CA GLN A 28 10.04 10.22 21.47
C GLN A 28 8.73 9.54 21.11
N GLN A 29 7.77 10.32 20.61
CA GLN A 29 6.46 9.80 20.24
C GLN A 29 6.66 8.67 19.23
N GLN A 30 6.24 7.47 19.62
CA GLN A 30 6.37 6.29 18.78
C GLN A 30 5.47 6.45 17.56
N ILE A 31 6.06 6.42 16.36
CA ILE A 31 5.31 6.49 15.10
C ILE A 31 4.41 5.25 14.99
N GLN A 32 3.12 5.46 14.71
CA GLN A 32 2.16 4.39 14.47
C GLN A 32 1.43 4.60 13.14
N ILE A 33 1.05 3.49 12.50
CA ILE A 33 0.27 3.49 11.26
C ILE A 33 -1.17 3.14 11.60
N LEU A 34 -2.08 4.08 11.38
CA LEU A 34 -3.51 3.93 11.59
C LEU A 34 -4.23 3.69 10.26
N HIS A 35 -5.18 2.77 10.25
CA HIS A 35 -6.01 2.48 9.08
C HIS A 35 -7.38 2.02 9.51
N ARG A 36 -8.42 2.51 8.83
CA ARG A 36 -9.79 2.04 8.99
C ARG A 36 -10.08 0.95 7.95
N PRO A 37 -10.24 -0.32 8.36
CA PRO A 37 -10.51 -1.40 7.42
C PRO A 37 -11.85 -1.19 6.73
N ILE A 38 -11.91 -1.58 5.45
CA ILE A 38 -13.16 -1.60 4.69
C ILE A 38 -13.85 -2.95 4.88
N GLY A 39 -15.18 -2.92 5.09
CA GLY A 39 -15.99 -4.13 5.14
C GLY A 39 -16.15 -4.78 3.76
N ALA A 40 -16.41 -6.08 3.73
CA ALA A 40 -16.61 -6.83 2.49
C ALA A 40 -17.80 -6.32 1.67
N GLU A 41 -18.82 -5.77 2.32
CA GLU A 41 -20.00 -5.14 1.71
C GLU A 41 -19.69 -3.83 0.98
N ASN A 42 -18.57 -3.17 1.33
CA ASN A 42 -18.13 -1.92 0.71
C ASN A 42 -17.09 -2.13 -0.39
N LEU A 43 -16.76 -3.39 -0.71
CA LEU A 43 -15.88 -3.69 -1.84
C LEU A 43 -16.62 -3.43 -3.17
N PRO A 44 -16.03 -2.66 -4.10
CA PRO A 44 -16.60 -2.52 -5.43
C PRO A 44 -16.54 -3.86 -6.18
N HIS A 45 -17.10 -3.95 -7.39
CA HIS A 45 -17.02 -5.17 -8.19
C HIS A 45 -15.57 -5.60 -8.44
N PRO A 46 -15.27 -6.91 -8.56
CA PRO A 46 -13.92 -7.38 -8.89
C PRO A 46 -13.36 -6.68 -10.12
N GLY A 47 -12.06 -6.36 -10.11
CA GLY A 47 -11.42 -5.63 -11.21
C GLY A 47 -11.56 -4.10 -11.15
N ASN A 48 -12.51 -3.57 -10.38
CA ASN A 48 -12.63 -2.12 -10.18
C ASN A 48 -11.58 -1.60 -9.21
N PRO A 49 -11.15 -0.33 -9.34
CA PRO A 49 -10.21 0.26 -8.41
C PRO A 49 -10.81 0.44 -7.01
N ILE A 50 -9.98 0.27 -5.99
CA ILE A 50 -10.28 0.59 -4.58
C ILE A 50 -9.18 1.53 -4.08
N SER A 51 -9.53 2.49 -3.24
CA SER A 51 -8.55 3.37 -2.58
C SER A 51 -8.60 3.17 -1.08
N LEU A 52 -7.45 2.86 -0.47
CA LEU A 52 -7.28 2.77 0.98
C LEU A 52 -6.41 3.91 1.48
N LEU A 53 -6.72 4.41 2.68
CA LEU A 53 -5.99 5.49 3.34
C LEU A 53 -5.28 4.96 4.58
N ALA A 54 -4.01 5.30 4.75
CA ALA A 54 -3.26 5.05 5.99
C ALA A 54 -2.75 6.38 6.56
N THR A 55 -2.97 6.61 7.85
CA THR A 55 -2.57 7.83 8.56
C THR A 55 -1.40 7.52 9.49
N LEU A 56 -0.36 8.35 9.46
CA LEU A 56 0.77 8.24 10.41
C LEU A 56 0.56 9.17 11.61
N THR A 57 0.87 8.68 12.81
CA THR A 57 0.93 9.48 14.03
C THR A 57 2.37 9.64 14.49
N GLY A 58 2.65 10.65 15.33
CA GLY A 58 3.99 10.92 15.86
C GLY A 58 4.97 11.53 14.85
N THR A 59 4.49 11.95 13.67
CA THR A 59 5.26 12.63 12.63
C THR A 59 4.36 13.59 11.85
N GLY A 60 4.90 14.73 11.43
CA GLY A 60 4.27 15.67 10.47
C GLY A 60 4.88 15.58 9.06
N SER A 61 5.82 14.66 8.83
CA SER A 61 6.48 14.51 7.53
C SER A 61 5.67 13.64 6.59
N VAL A 62 5.34 14.18 5.41
CA VAL A 62 4.68 13.43 4.32
C VAL A 62 5.68 12.67 3.42
N ASN A 63 6.97 13.03 3.46
CA ASN A 63 8.01 12.49 2.59
C ASN A 63 8.66 11.22 3.19
N LEU A 64 7.83 10.25 3.58
CA LEU A 64 8.29 8.98 4.15
C LEU A 64 8.00 7.83 3.17
N ASP A 65 8.90 6.83 3.12
CA ASP A 65 8.72 5.65 2.26
C ASP A 65 7.71 4.69 2.91
N VAL A 66 6.43 4.93 2.62
CA VAL A 66 5.31 4.08 3.04
C VAL A 66 4.88 3.19 1.88
N ARG A 67 4.70 1.90 2.12
CA ARG A 67 4.27 0.94 1.11
C ARG A 67 3.17 0.04 1.65
N ALA A 68 2.34 -0.48 0.77
CA ALA A 68 1.38 -1.51 1.10
C ALA A 68 1.89 -2.86 0.59
N LEU A 69 1.95 -3.86 1.45
CA LEU A 69 2.16 -5.25 1.05
C LEU A 69 0.80 -5.90 0.95
N VAL A 70 0.46 -6.41 -0.23
CA VAL A 70 -0.87 -6.96 -0.53
C VAL A 70 -0.73 -8.37 -1.07
N VAL A 71 -1.58 -9.27 -0.59
CA VAL A 71 -1.85 -10.56 -1.22
C VAL A 71 -3.31 -10.54 -1.66
N SER A 72 -3.55 -10.49 -2.97
CA SER A 72 -4.88 -10.45 -3.57
C SER A 72 -5.09 -11.69 -4.44
N ASP A 73 -6.09 -12.51 -4.12
CA ASP A 73 -6.37 -13.78 -4.81
C ASP A 73 -5.12 -14.66 -5.01
N GLY A 74 -4.31 -14.79 -3.95
CA GLY A 74 -3.06 -15.57 -3.95
C GLY A 74 -1.85 -14.90 -4.61
N ARG A 75 -1.99 -13.68 -5.15
CA ARG A 75 -0.88 -12.94 -5.77
C ARG A 75 -0.33 -11.87 -4.83
N PHE A 76 0.97 -11.96 -4.54
CA PHE A 76 1.67 -10.96 -3.75
C PHE A 76 2.08 -9.76 -4.61
N VAL A 77 1.81 -8.55 -4.13
CA VAL A 77 2.18 -7.28 -4.76
C VAL A 77 2.59 -6.27 -3.69
N GLU A 78 3.72 -5.60 -3.92
CA GLU A 78 4.12 -4.42 -3.15
C GLU A 78 3.68 -3.17 -3.90
N VAL A 79 2.91 -2.31 -3.24
CA VAL A 79 2.25 -1.16 -3.85
C VAL A 79 2.74 0.13 -3.18
N PRO A 80 3.36 1.07 -3.92
CA PRO A 80 3.70 2.38 -3.39
C PRO A 80 2.44 3.23 -3.20
N PHE A 81 2.52 4.25 -2.33
CA PHE A 81 1.43 5.22 -2.23
C PHE A 81 1.33 6.04 -3.52
N LYS A 82 0.11 6.41 -3.91
CA LYS A 82 -0.17 7.26 -5.07
C LYS A 82 -0.16 8.73 -4.72
N LYS A 83 -0.68 9.08 -3.54
CA LYS A 83 -0.77 10.46 -3.04
C LYS A 83 -0.49 10.49 -1.54
N SER A 84 0.09 11.60 -1.10
CA SER A 84 0.30 11.92 0.32
C SER A 84 -0.17 13.35 0.59
N PHE A 85 -0.86 13.56 1.70
CA PHE A 85 -1.34 14.88 2.13
C PHE A 85 -1.46 14.93 3.66
N LEU A 86 -1.66 16.12 4.23
CA LEU A 86 -1.95 16.28 5.65
C LEU A 86 -3.47 16.31 5.88
N ASP A 87 -3.94 15.69 6.95
CA ASP A 87 -5.33 15.81 7.40
C ASP A 87 -5.57 17.09 8.20
N GLU A 88 -6.79 17.25 8.73
CA GLU A 88 -7.18 18.42 9.55
C GLU A 88 -6.42 18.54 10.89
N TYR A 89 -5.65 17.52 11.28
CA TYR A 89 -4.83 17.49 12.50
C TYR A 89 -3.32 17.50 12.18
N ASP A 90 -2.93 17.95 10.97
CA ASP A 90 -1.55 17.95 10.48
C ASP A 90 -0.88 16.57 10.50
N ARG A 91 -1.67 15.50 10.34
CA ARG A 91 -1.14 14.12 10.27
C ARG A 91 -0.98 13.68 8.81
N PRO A 92 0.16 13.09 8.44
CA PRO A 92 0.36 12.51 7.11
C PRO A 92 -0.64 11.39 6.80
N VAL A 93 -1.33 11.51 5.68
CA VAL A 93 -2.24 10.51 5.11
C VAL A 93 -1.71 10.07 3.75
N TYR A 94 -1.66 8.76 3.56
CA TYR A 94 -1.17 8.11 2.35
C TYR A 94 -2.32 7.35 1.68
N GLN A 95 -2.54 7.64 0.40
CA GLN A 95 -3.53 6.95 -0.43
C GLN A 95 -2.87 5.87 -1.27
N PHE A 96 -3.42 4.66 -1.19
CA PHE A 96 -3.02 3.52 -2.01
C PHE A 96 -4.18 3.08 -2.88
N ASP A 97 -3.91 2.86 -4.16
CA ASP A 97 -4.92 2.37 -5.11
C ASP A 97 -4.61 0.90 -5.44
N PHE A 98 -5.62 0.04 -5.31
CA PHE A 98 -5.55 -1.38 -5.65
C PHE A 98 -6.68 -1.75 -6.59
N VAL A 99 -6.61 -2.96 -7.13
CA VAL A 99 -7.73 -3.59 -7.85
C VAL A 99 -8.51 -4.45 -6.85
N ALA A 100 -9.83 -4.35 -6.86
CA ALA A 100 -10.69 -5.13 -5.97
C ALA A 100 -10.52 -6.63 -6.23
N PRO A 101 -10.33 -7.45 -5.17
CA PRO A 101 -10.13 -8.88 -5.32
C PRO A 101 -11.39 -9.57 -5.85
N LEU A 102 -11.18 -10.73 -6.47
CA LEU A 102 -12.25 -11.65 -6.83
C LEU A 102 -12.84 -12.33 -5.60
N THR A 103 -11.99 -12.79 -4.69
CA THR A 103 -12.37 -13.63 -3.55
C THR A 103 -11.90 -13.03 -2.23
N ASP A 104 -10.59 -12.87 -2.06
CA ASP A 104 -9.98 -12.41 -0.83
C ASP A 104 -8.76 -11.51 -1.09
N MET A 105 -8.52 -10.61 -0.15
CA MET A 105 -7.35 -9.76 -0.11
C MET A 105 -6.89 -9.61 1.32
N SER A 106 -5.59 -9.81 1.55
CA SER A 106 -4.94 -9.46 2.81
C SER A 106 -3.87 -8.42 2.57
N TYR A 107 -3.75 -7.44 3.45
CA TYR A 107 -2.80 -6.34 3.27
C TYR A 107 -2.27 -5.82 4.59
N ARG A 108 -1.10 -5.19 4.54
CA ARG A 108 -0.52 -4.41 5.63
C ARG A 108 0.24 -3.21 5.08
N PHE A 109 0.33 -2.15 5.85
CA PHE A 109 1.16 -0.99 5.54
C PHE A 109 2.49 -1.11 6.25
N ILE A 110 3.57 -0.73 5.56
CA ILE A 110 4.93 -0.69 6.09
C ILE A 110 5.50 0.71 5.90
N LEU A 111 6.24 1.18 6.88
CA LEU A 111 7.01 2.41 6.84
C LEU A 111 8.48 2.06 7.02
N LYS A 112 9.30 2.42 6.03
CA LYS A 112 10.76 2.32 6.13
C LYS A 112 11.30 3.61 6.72
N THR A 113 11.94 3.52 7.89
CA THR A 113 12.58 4.66 8.54
C THR A 113 14.08 4.72 8.19
N SER A 114 14.71 5.87 8.44
CA SER A 114 16.17 5.99 8.34
C SER A 114 16.83 5.11 9.41
N GLY A 115 17.54 4.07 8.99
CA GLY A 115 18.20 3.11 9.88
C GLY A 115 17.62 1.69 9.84
N ASP A 116 17.10 1.26 8.68
CA ASP A 116 16.60 -0.10 8.38
C ASP A 116 15.46 -0.61 9.27
N LYS A 117 14.98 0.20 10.21
CA LYS A 117 13.82 -0.14 11.03
C LYS A 117 12.54 -0.01 10.20
N ILE A 118 11.80 -1.12 10.17
CA ILE A 118 10.50 -1.21 9.50
C ILE A 118 9.42 -1.14 10.58
N ILE A 119 8.54 -0.16 10.46
CA ILE A 119 7.31 -0.08 11.26
C ILE A 119 6.19 -0.66 10.41
N SER A 120 5.32 -1.48 10.99
CA SER A 120 4.24 -2.12 10.24
C SER A 120 2.90 -1.98 10.96
N SER A 121 1.85 -1.79 10.18
CA SER A 121 0.48 -1.90 10.67
C SER A 121 0.13 -3.36 11.03
N PRO A 122 -1.00 -3.58 11.73
CA PRO A 122 -1.68 -4.87 11.74
C PRO A 122 -1.96 -5.38 10.32
N ARG A 123 -2.15 -6.69 10.20
CA ARG A 123 -2.63 -7.32 8.97
C ARG A 123 -4.15 -7.17 8.90
N TYR A 124 -4.64 -6.69 7.77
CA TYR A 124 -6.06 -6.58 7.47
C TYR A 124 -6.44 -7.64 6.44
N GLU A 125 -7.63 -8.20 6.58
CA GLU A 125 -8.14 -9.24 5.71
C GLU A 125 -9.56 -8.89 5.31
N ILE A 126 -9.84 -9.00 4.02
CA ILE A 126 -11.16 -8.75 3.46
C ILE A 126 -11.49 -9.93 2.56
N ARG A 127 -12.61 -10.58 2.85
CA ARG A 127 -13.10 -11.72 2.09
C ARG A 127 -14.53 -11.43 1.64
N ARG A 128 -14.81 -11.55 0.35
CA ARG A 128 -16.18 -11.42 -0.15
C ARG A 128 -17.05 -12.54 0.43
N LYS A 129 -18.27 -12.21 0.84
CA LYS A 129 -19.24 -13.19 1.34
C LYS A 129 -19.63 -14.21 0.27
N CYS A 130 -19.58 -13.82 -1.00
CA CYS A 130 -19.86 -14.67 -2.15
C CYS A 130 -18.72 -14.54 -3.17
N VAL A 131 -18.30 -15.67 -3.73
CA VAL A 131 -17.53 -15.66 -4.98
C VAL A 131 -18.51 -15.22 -6.07
N PRO A 132 -18.29 -14.10 -6.77
CA PRO A 132 -19.18 -13.71 -7.83
C PRO A 132 -19.22 -14.86 -8.83
N LYS A 133 -20.43 -15.33 -9.18
CA LYS A 133 -20.61 -16.29 -10.25
C LYS A 133 -20.21 -15.59 -11.55
N ILE A 134 -18.92 -15.63 -11.89
CA ILE A 134 -18.43 -15.35 -13.23
C ILE A 134 -18.84 -16.54 -14.09
N SER A 135 -20.15 -16.67 -14.30
CA SER A 135 -20.62 -17.38 -15.47
C SER A 135 -20.19 -16.50 -16.64
N LEU A 136 -19.00 -16.78 -17.22
CA LEU A 136 -18.81 -16.57 -18.66
C LEU A 136 -20.09 -17.10 -19.28
N ALA A 137 -20.91 -16.22 -19.88
CA ALA A 137 -22.29 -16.51 -20.22
C ALA A 137 -22.42 -17.98 -20.66
N SER A 138 -22.89 -18.84 -19.77
CA SER A 138 -23.09 -20.23 -20.12
C SER A 138 -24.28 -20.17 -21.04
N PHE A 139 -24.01 -20.19 -22.34
CA PHE A 139 -25.00 -20.22 -23.40
C PHE A 139 -25.70 -21.59 -23.38
N ALA A 140 -26.41 -21.89 -22.29
CA ALA A 140 -27.50 -22.84 -22.34
C ALA A 140 -28.53 -22.20 -23.27
N ALA A 141 -28.40 -22.49 -24.57
CA ALA A 141 -29.42 -22.16 -25.54
C ALA A 141 -30.74 -22.77 -25.00
N PRO A 142 -31.85 -22.02 -24.98
CA PRO A 142 -33.14 -22.63 -24.71
C PRO A 142 -33.29 -23.82 -25.67
N LYS A 143 -33.82 -24.95 -25.17
CA LYS A 143 -33.87 -26.20 -25.96
C LYS A 143 -34.56 -26.01 -27.33
N ASN A 144 -35.41 -24.98 -27.48
CA ASN A 144 -35.98 -24.50 -28.73
C ASN A 144 -36.14 -22.96 -28.68
N PRO A 145 -35.14 -22.14 -29.09
CA PRO A 145 -35.35 -20.71 -29.24
C PRO A 145 -36.28 -20.47 -30.44
N THR A 146 -37.18 -19.51 -30.34
CA THR A 146 -37.81 -18.96 -31.55
C THR A 146 -36.74 -18.32 -32.46
N GLU A 147 -36.97 -18.29 -33.77
CA GLU A 147 -36.00 -17.76 -34.75
C GLU A 147 -35.60 -16.31 -34.41
N GLU A 148 -36.55 -15.51 -33.95
CA GLU A 148 -36.32 -14.13 -33.53
C GLU A 148 -35.41 -14.02 -32.29
N GLU A 149 -35.58 -14.89 -31.29
CA GLU A 149 -34.71 -14.94 -30.11
C GLU A 149 -33.30 -15.36 -30.46
N ARG A 150 -33.15 -16.27 -31.43
CA ARG A 150 -31.85 -16.71 -31.93
C ARG A 150 -31.11 -15.58 -32.63
N ILE A 151 -31.80 -14.79 -33.47
CA ILE A 151 -31.21 -13.62 -34.14
C ILE A 151 -30.84 -12.55 -33.11
N LYS A 152 -31.73 -12.22 -32.17
CA LYS A 152 -31.44 -11.24 -31.11
C LYS A 152 -30.24 -11.64 -30.25
N LYS A 153 -30.09 -12.94 -29.96
CA LYS A 153 -28.94 -13.49 -29.25
C LYS A 153 -27.65 -13.31 -30.06
N LEU A 154 -27.65 -13.69 -31.34
CA LEU A 154 -26.48 -13.54 -32.22
C LEU A 154 -26.05 -12.07 -32.39
N VAL A 155 -27.01 -11.15 -32.52
CA VAL A 155 -26.72 -9.71 -32.60
C VAL A 155 -26.05 -9.23 -31.31
N ARG A 156 -26.59 -9.59 -30.14
CA ARG A 156 -25.96 -9.23 -28.85
C ARG A 156 -24.56 -9.79 -28.74
N GLU A 157 -24.37 -11.07 -29.11
CA GLU A 157 -23.05 -11.72 -29.09
C GLU A 157 -22.06 -11.01 -30.00
N ALA A 158 -22.47 -10.68 -31.22
CA ALA A 158 -21.64 -9.93 -32.17
C ALA A 158 -21.24 -8.55 -31.60
N THR A 159 -22.18 -7.82 -30.97
CA THR A 159 -21.88 -6.52 -30.37
C THR A 159 -20.90 -6.63 -29.20
N PHE A 160 -21.03 -7.66 -28.35
CA PHE A 160 -20.09 -7.89 -27.26
C PHE A 160 -18.69 -8.25 -27.77
N LEU A 161 -18.61 -9.17 -28.74
CA LEU A 161 -17.35 -9.56 -29.37
C LEU A 161 -16.65 -8.37 -30.05
N GLU A 162 -17.40 -7.52 -30.75
CA GLU A 162 -16.86 -6.31 -31.39
C GLU A 162 -16.30 -5.33 -30.35
N LYS A 163 -16.96 -5.18 -29.20
CA LYS A 163 -16.44 -4.38 -28.10
C LYS A 163 -15.15 -4.97 -27.52
N ASP A 164 -15.10 -6.28 -27.34
CA ASP A 164 -13.91 -6.95 -26.82
C ASP A 164 -12.73 -6.84 -27.79
N ILE A 165 -12.95 -7.03 -29.09
CA ILE A 165 -11.94 -6.83 -30.14
C ILE A 165 -11.36 -5.42 -30.05
N ARG A 166 -12.21 -4.38 -29.99
CA ARG A 166 -11.74 -2.98 -29.84
C ARG A 166 -10.91 -2.76 -28.59
N ASN A 167 -11.27 -3.39 -27.47
CA ASN A 167 -10.49 -3.30 -26.24
C ASN A 167 -9.12 -3.96 -26.39
N TYR A 168 -9.05 -5.13 -27.04
CA TYR A 168 -7.79 -5.81 -27.32
C TYR A 168 -6.91 -5.04 -28.30
N GLU A 169 -7.47 -4.47 -29.36
CA GLU A 169 -6.74 -3.60 -30.30
C GLU A 169 -6.15 -2.38 -29.60
N ALA A 170 -6.93 -1.74 -28.72
CA ALA A 170 -6.44 -0.62 -27.91
C ALA A 170 -5.29 -1.04 -26.97
N ALA A 171 -5.38 -2.22 -26.35
CA ALA A 171 -4.33 -2.75 -25.49
C ALA A 171 -3.04 -3.07 -26.28
N VAL A 172 -3.17 -3.69 -27.46
CA VAL A 172 -2.03 -3.97 -28.35
C VAL A 172 -1.34 -2.68 -28.77
N LYS A 173 -2.10 -1.66 -29.18
CA LYS A 173 -1.54 -0.36 -29.56
C LYS A 173 -0.75 0.30 -28.43
N LEU A 174 -1.26 0.25 -27.19
CA LEU A 174 -0.54 0.77 -26.02
C LEU A 174 0.78 0.02 -25.77
N ILE A 175 0.79 -1.30 -25.99
CA ILE A 175 2.01 -2.11 -25.86
C ILE A 175 3.04 -1.71 -26.93
N GLU A 176 2.61 -1.49 -28.18
CA GLU A 176 3.47 -1.03 -29.27
C GLU A 176 4.07 0.35 -28.97
N GLU A 177 3.26 1.30 -28.49
CA GLU A 177 3.72 2.63 -28.07
C GLU A 177 4.78 2.52 -26.95
N LEU A 178 4.54 1.69 -25.94
CA LEU A 178 5.51 1.45 -24.87
C LEU A 178 6.82 0.83 -25.38
N GLN A 179 6.76 -0.10 -26.34
CA GLN A 179 7.96 -0.69 -26.93
C GLN A 179 8.81 0.36 -27.66
N THR A 180 8.19 1.31 -28.37
CA THR A 180 8.94 2.39 -29.05
C THR A 180 9.63 3.35 -28.10
N ILE A 181 9.07 3.56 -26.90
CA ILE A 181 9.64 4.47 -25.89
C ILE A 181 10.77 3.77 -25.10
N ILE A 182 10.60 2.49 -24.77
CA ILE A 182 11.52 1.74 -23.89
C ILE A 182 12.72 1.17 -24.66
N ILE A 183 12.56 0.84 -25.94
CA ILE A 183 13.63 0.33 -26.79
C ILE A 183 13.91 1.35 -27.90
N PRO A 184 14.60 2.47 -27.61
CA PRO A 184 15.09 3.32 -28.69
C PRO A 184 16.02 2.48 -29.57
N ASN A 185 15.70 2.45 -30.86
CA ASN A 185 16.42 1.74 -31.92
C ASN A 185 17.95 1.85 -31.73
N LYS A 186 18.59 0.74 -31.32
CA LYS A 186 20.05 0.57 -31.26
C LYS A 186 20.69 0.46 -32.67
N LYS A 187 20.15 1.17 -33.65
CA LYS A 187 20.57 1.12 -35.06
C LYS A 187 20.85 2.52 -35.59
N THR A 188 21.91 3.15 -35.12
CA THR A 188 22.66 4.19 -35.87
C THR A 188 24.00 4.48 -35.19
N GLU A 189 24.91 3.51 -35.22
CA GLU A 189 26.36 3.79 -35.21
C GLU A 189 27.01 2.86 -36.24
N LYS A 190 27.26 3.41 -37.43
CA LYS A 190 28.20 2.89 -38.42
C LYS A 190 29.01 4.07 -38.91
#